data_AF-A0A377AN78-F1
#
_entry.id   AF-A0A377AN78-F1
#
_cell.length_a   1.000
_cell.length_b   1.000
_cell.length_c   1.000
_cell.angle_alpha   90.00
_cell.angle_beta   90.00
_cell.angle_gamma   90.00
#
_symmetry.space_group_name_H-M   'P 1'
#
loop_
_entity.id
_entity.type
_entity.pdbx_description
1 polymer ?
#
loop_
_entity_poly.entity_id
_entity_poly.type
_entity_poly.pdbx_seq_one_letter_code
_entity_poly.pdbx_strand_id
1 'polypeptide(L)' 'MKEYHLLNPVIVDCTSSQAVADQYADFLREGFHVVTPNKKANTSSMDYYHLLRHAAEKIAA' A
#
# COMPACT_ATOMS: atom_id res chain seq x y z
N MET A 1 23.56 16.40 -9.05
CA MET A 1 22.58 15.58 -8.31
C MET A 1 21.79 14.78 -9.31
N LYS A 2 21.60 13.48 -9.10
CA LYS A 2 20.72 12.67 -9.96
C LYS A 2 19.28 12.92 -9.52
N GLU A 3 18.50 13.63 -10.32
CA GLU A 3 17.05 13.73 -10.14
C GLU A 3 16.42 12.40 -10.56
N TYR A 4 16.12 11.55 -9.58
CA TYR A 4 15.25 10.41 -9.83
C TYR A 4 13.82 10.95 -9.98
N HIS A 5 13.39 11.14 -11.22
CA HIS A 5 11.96 11.16 -11.54
C HIS A 5 11.45 9.76 -11.24
N LEU A 6 11.08 9.50 -9.97
CA LEU A 6 10.54 8.21 -9.54
C LEU A 6 9.17 8.05 -10.18
N LEU A 7 9.17 7.49 -11.38
CA LEU A 7 8.00 6.92 -12.00
C LEU A 7 7.57 5.75 -11.09
N ASN A 8 6.46 5.94 -10.39
CA ASN A 8 5.80 4.96 -9.53
C ASN A 8 6.58 4.60 -8.24
N PRO A 9 6.50 5.42 -7.19
CA PRO A 9 7.19 5.14 -5.92
C PRO A 9 6.64 3.86 -5.27
N VAL A 10 7.53 3.07 -4.66
CA VAL A 10 7.20 1.77 -4.06
C VAL A 10 7.61 1.72 -2.60
N ILE A 11 6.69 1.35 -1.73
CA ILE A 11 6.90 1.02 -0.33
C ILE A 11 7.09 -0.49 -0.20
N VAL A 12 8.18 -0.89 0.47
CA VAL A 12 8.44 -2.29 0.82
C VAL A 12 8.31 -2.43 2.34
N ASP A 13 7.21 -3.00 2.83
CA ASP A 13 7.00 -3.24 4.26
C ASP A 13 7.31 -4.69 4.63
N CYS A 14 8.50 -4.93 5.17
CA CYS A 14 8.91 -6.24 5.68
C CYS A 14 8.65 -6.43 7.19
N THR A 15 7.81 -5.60 7.80
CA THR A 15 7.47 -5.68 9.23
C THR A 15 6.27 -6.59 9.47
N SER A 16 5.90 -6.72 10.74
CA SER A 16 4.63 -7.30 11.17
C SER A 16 3.75 -6.25 11.87
N SER A 17 3.96 -4.96 11.62
CA SER A 17 3.27 -3.89 12.34
C SER A 17 1.82 -3.72 11.85
N GLN A 18 0.87 -3.63 12.79
CA GLN A 18 -0.51 -3.26 12.46
C GLN A 18 -0.60 -1.78 12.04
N ALA A 19 0.08 -0.90 12.78
CA ALA A 19 0.05 0.54 12.51
C ALA A 19 0.60 0.90 11.12
N VAL A 20 1.51 0.10 10.57
CA VAL A 20 1.98 0.26 9.19
C VAL A 20 0.95 -0.29 8.19
N ALA A 21 0.38 -1.48 8.48
CA ALA A 21 -0.65 -2.09 7.66
C ALA A 21 -1.92 -1.23 7.52
N ASP A 22 -2.29 -0.47 8.55
CA ASP A 22 -3.45 0.42 8.57
C ASP A 22 -3.30 1.63 7.62
N GLN A 23 -2.07 1.97 7.23
CA GLN A 23 -1.78 3.10 6.34
C GLN A 23 -1.73 2.71 4.85
N TYR A 24 -1.79 1.42 4.52
CA TYR A 24 -1.62 0.97 3.14
C TYR A 24 -2.66 1.56 2.19
N ALA A 25 -3.92 1.69 2.61
CA ALA A 25 -4.96 2.27 1.78
C ALA A 25 -4.65 3.73 1.41
N ASP A 26 -4.03 4.49 2.32
CA ASP A 26 -3.65 5.88 2.08
C ASP A 26 -2.42 5.95 1.17
N PHE A 27 -1.40 5.13 1.41
CA PHE A 27 -0.26 5.03 0.50
C PHE A 27 -0.68 4.73 -0.94
N LEU A 28 -1.62 3.78 -1.11
CA LEU A 28 -2.18 3.44 -2.41
C LEU A 28 -2.90 4.64 -3.05
N ARG A 29 -3.69 5.40 -2.30
CA ARG A 29 -4.38 6.61 -2.82
C ARG A 29 -3.42 7.72 -3.24
N GLU A 30 -2.28 7.84 -2.55
CA GLU A 30 -1.23 8.81 -2.88
C GLU A 30 -0.33 8.36 -4.04
N GLY A 31 -0.64 7.22 -4.68
CA GLY A 31 0.07 6.73 -5.87
C GLY A 31 1.31 5.88 -5.56
N PHE A 32 1.48 5.43 -4.31
CA PHE A 32 2.53 4.49 -3.95
C PHE A 32 2.08 3.06 -4.17
N HIS A 33 2.94 2.23 -4.74
CA HIS A 33 2.75 0.78 -4.69
C HIS A 33 3.21 0.24 -3.33
N VAL A 34 2.55 -0.80 -2.82
CA VAL A 34 2.94 -1.48 -1.58
C VAL A 34 3.28 -2.94 -1.89
N VAL A 35 4.50 -3.36 -1.53
CA VAL A 35 4.93 -4.76 -1.57
C VAL A 35 5.24 -5.20 -0.14
N THR A 36 4.62 -6.27 0.33
CA THR A 36 4.65 -6.61 1.75
C THR A 36 4.41 -8.10 2.05
N PRO A 37 5.24 -8.75 2.88
CA PRO A 37 4.87 -10.01 3.55
C PRO A 37 3.92 -9.84 4.74
N ASN A 38 3.59 -8.62 5.16
CA ASN A 38 2.72 -8.34 6.30
C ASN A 38 1.26 -8.70 5.97
N LYS A 39 0.77 -9.78 6.59
CA LYS A 39 -0.55 -10.35 6.31
C LYS A 39 -1.71 -9.53 6.90
N LYS A 40 -1.41 -8.64 7.86
CA LYS A 40 -2.42 -7.95 8.68
C LYS A 40 -3.41 -7.13 7.86
N ALA A 41 -2.95 -6.44 6.82
CA ALA A 41 -3.84 -5.68 5.94
C ALA A 41 -4.87 -6.56 5.21
N ASN A 42 -4.48 -7.78 4.83
CA ASN A 42 -5.34 -8.70 4.09
C ASN A 42 -6.19 -9.61 5.00
N THR A 43 -5.88 -9.68 6.29
CA THR A 43 -6.60 -10.53 7.25
C THR A 43 -7.30 -9.73 8.36
N SER A 44 -7.39 -8.41 8.21
CA SER A 44 -8.17 -7.53 9.09
C SER A 44 -9.67 -7.68 8.78
N SER A 45 -10.46 -6.60 8.86
CA SER A 45 -11.86 -6.61 8.45
C SER A 45 -12.03 -6.76 6.93
N MET A 46 -13.15 -7.34 6.52
CA MET A 46 -13.54 -7.39 5.10
C MET A 46 -13.69 -5.99 4.50
N ASP A 47 -14.21 -5.03 5.28
CA ASP A 47 -14.34 -3.63 4.85
C ASP A 47 -12.98 -3.03 4.50
N TYR A 48 -11.96 -3.25 5.34
CA TYR A 48 -10.61 -2.76 5.09
C TYR A 48 -9.97 -3.48 3.89
N TYR A 49 -10.19 -4.79 3.76
CA TYR A 49 -9.73 -5.53 2.59
C TYR A 49 -10.31 -4.97 1.27
N HIS A 50 -11.62 -4.71 1.22
CA HIS A 50 -12.25 -4.09 0.05
C HIS A 50 -11.73 -2.69 -0.20
N LEU A 51 -11.55 -1.89 0.85
CA LEU A 51 -10.95 -0.55 0.77
C LEU A 51 -9.57 -0.60 0.11
N LEU A 52 -8.74 -1.55 0.51
CA LEU A 52 -7.39 -1.77 -0.01
C LEU A 52 -7.41 -2.15 -1.49
N ARG A 53 -8.31 -3.06 -1.89
CA ARG A 53 -8.47 -3.48 -3.30
C ARG A 53 -8.90 -2.33 -4.20
N HIS A 54 -9.90 -1.56 -3.77
CA HIS A 54 -10.35 -0.39 -4.52
C HIS A 54 -9.29 0.70 -4.61
N ALA A 55 -8.48 0.91 -3.56
CA ALA A 55 -7.37 1.85 -3.62
C ALA A 55 -6.31 1.39 -4.64
N ALA A 56 -5.97 0.09 -4.65
CA ALA A 56 -4.99 -0.45 -5.59
C ALA A 56 -5.44 -0.42 -7.06
N GLU A 57 -6.72 -0.70 -7.34
CA GLU A 57 -7.29 -0.64 -8.70
C GLU A 57 -7.13 0.75 -9.33
N LYS A 58 -7.27 1.81 -8.53
CA LYS A 58 -7.17 3.21 -9.00
C LYS A 58 -5.77 3.64 -9.39
N ILE A 59 -4.73 2.96 -8.93
CA ILE A 59 -3.33 3.27 -9.30
C ILE A 59 -2.98 2.67 -10.66
N ALA A 60 -3.64 1.58 -11.04
CA ALA A 60 -3.38 0.87 -12.29
C ALA A 60 -4.12 1.47 -13.50
N ALA A 61 -4.99 2.47 -13.29
CA ALA A 61 -5.78 3.17 -14.31
C ALA A 61 -5.22 4.57 -14.56
#